data_AF-A0AAD9VEE8-F1
#
_entry.id   AF-A0AAD9VEE8-F1
#
_cell.length_a   1.000
_cell.length_b   1.000
_cell.length_c   1.000
_cell.angle_alpha   90.00
_cell.angle_beta   90.00
_cell.angle_gamma   90.00
#
_symmetry.space_group_name_H-M   'P 1'
#
loop_
_entity.id
_entity.type
_entity.pdbx_description
1 polymer ?
#
loop_
_entity_poly.entity_id
_entity_poly.type
_entity_poly.pdbx_seq_one_letter_code
_entity_poly.pdbx_strand_id
1 'polypeptide(L)'
;MLAVIICFSVAIAVIVFGAIVFQILPRLFPKIRSLLPSQAVISYFQLVPVSFIFPTLLWLFFSVYLHAHVPDQPYSSLLGWFHVFFTNYMMANAVFNYYMTVFTCPGYPQRQDEFTRDRLFVKTYQMCLKCKRVRSAGTHHCSWCHTCVEMMCHHCPFTNNCIGRRNYVYYYTFLCYAFFGLLYACYLSFFPFKNCLSGLAVEKIKEVMFFLPQVSALRAAGVRGFKPLDDIFVPEGCEPLKEYAVVFAPCVGITIFIGALFAFQTLLLLADMSIVDFYETLSNISSFQELLRIFHVSIFKRKKFRFTNLILRKKSNAWMFFVPYPSNIESDLPLKDL
;
A
#
# COMPACT_ATOMS: atom_id res chain seq x y z
N MET A 1 18.82 -14.94 -7.67
CA MET A 1 17.39 -14.77 -8.01
C MET A 1 16.48 -15.64 -7.14
N LEU A 2 16.57 -16.97 -7.18
CA LEU A 2 15.72 -17.87 -6.36
C LEU A 2 15.70 -17.49 -4.86
N ALA A 3 16.88 -17.25 -4.25
CA ALA A 3 16.96 -16.81 -2.86
C ALA A 3 16.21 -15.49 -2.58
N VAL A 4 16.27 -14.53 -3.51
CA VAL A 4 15.59 -13.23 -3.37
C VAL A 4 14.08 -13.39 -3.49
N ILE A 5 13.62 -14.23 -4.43
CA ILE A 5 12.20 -14.57 -4.57
C ILE A 5 11.70 -15.27 -3.30
N ILE A 6 12.44 -16.24 -2.76
CA ILE A 6 12.10 -16.91 -1.50
C ILE A 6 12.03 -15.89 -0.36
N CYS A 7 13.03 -15.03 -0.19
CA CYS A 7 13.02 -13.98 0.84
C CYS A 7 11.81 -13.05 0.70
N PHE A 8 11.47 -12.65 -0.52
CA PHE A 8 10.30 -11.82 -0.80
C PHE A 8 8.99 -12.52 -0.44
N SER A 9 8.81 -13.76 -0.87
CA SER A 9 7.62 -14.56 -0.57
C SER A 9 7.49 -14.83 0.93
N VAL A 10 8.59 -15.12 1.62
CA VAL A 10 8.62 -15.30 3.07
C VAL A 10 8.29 -13.98 3.78
N ALA A 11 8.85 -12.85 3.34
CA ALA A 11 8.53 -11.54 3.90
C ALA A 11 7.03 -11.23 3.78
N ILE A 12 6.43 -11.45 2.61
CA ILE A 12 4.98 -11.28 2.41
C ILE A 12 4.19 -12.23 3.31
N ALA A 13 4.57 -13.50 3.38
CA ALA A 13 3.89 -14.48 4.22
C ALA A 13 3.93 -14.04 5.70
N VAL A 14 5.09 -13.62 6.22
CA VAL A 14 5.23 -13.13 7.60
C VAL A 14 4.35 -11.90 7.85
N ILE A 15 4.25 -10.97 6.90
CA ILE A 15 3.37 -9.80 7.01
C ILE A 15 1.90 -10.22 7.08
N VAL A 16 1.46 -11.09 6.16
CA VAL A 16 0.06 -11.53 6.08
C VAL A 16 -0.33 -12.38 7.29
N PHE A 17 0.44 -13.43 7.59
CA PHE A 17 0.19 -14.28 8.74
C PHE A 17 0.33 -13.50 10.05
N GLY A 18 1.33 -12.63 10.17
CA GLY A 18 1.51 -11.76 11.32
C GLY A 18 0.31 -10.83 11.51
N ALA A 19 -0.25 -10.25 10.45
CA ALA A 19 -1.46 -9.44 10.55
C ALA A 19 -2.67 -10.25 11.05
N ILE A 20 -2.86 -11.47 10.54
CA ILE A 20 -3.95 -12.35 10.97
C ILE A 20 -3.78 -12.75 12.45
N VAL A 21 -2.61 -13.26 12.83
CA VAL A 21 -2.33 -13.77 14.17
C VAL A 21 -2.34 -12.65 15.20
N PHE A 22 -1.70 -11.52 14.92
CA PHE A 22 -1.54 -10.47 15.92
C PHE A 22 -2.71 -9.47 15.96
N GLN A 23 -3.50 -9.34 14.88
CA GLN A 23 -4.61 -8.36 14.85
C GLN A 23 -6.00 -8.97 14.88
N ILE A 24 -6.23 -10.07 14.15
CA ILE A 24 -7.57 -10.65 14.00
C ILE A 24 -7.83 -11.63 15.15
N LEU A 25 -6.88 -12.52 15.43
CA LEU A 25 -7.04 -13.57 16.43
C LEU A 25 -7.38 -13.04 17.85
N PRO A 26 -6.69 -12.02 18.41
CA PRO A 26 -7.07 -11.50 19.73
C PRO A 26 -8.40 -10.73 19.76
N ARG A 27 -8.98 -10.37 18.60
CA ARG A 27 -10.35 -9.82 18.55
C ARG A 27 -11.40 -10.93 18.61
N LEU A 28 -11.13 -12.07 17.97
CA LEU A 28 -12.00 -13.25 18.00
C LEU A 28 -11.92 -14.00 19.33
N PHE A 29 -10.71 -14.10 19.91
CA PHE A 29 -10.43 -14.83 21.14
C PHE A 29 -9.68 -13.93 22.14
N PRO A 30 -10.40 -13.15 22.97
CA PRO A 30 -9.79 -12.19 23.90
C PRO A 30 -8.78 -12.82 24.87
N LYS A 31 -8.97 -14.10 25.24
CA LYS A 31 -8.05 -14.85 26.11
C LYS A 31 -6.67 -15.07 25.48
N ILE A 32 -6.56 -15.06 24.15
CA ILE A 32 -5.27 -15.22 23.45
C ILE A 32 -4.42 -13.94 23.60
N ARG A 33 -5.04 -12.77 23.84
CA ARG A 33 -4.31 -11.50 23.99
C ARG A 33 -3.24 -11.55 25.07
N SER A 34 -3.45 -12.27 26.16
CA SER A 34 -2.46 -12.40 27.25
C SER A 34 -1.30 -13.34 26.92
N LEU A 35 -1.43 -14.16 25.87
CA LEU A 35 -0.40 -15.08 25.40
C LEU A 35 0.47 -14.47 24.28
N LEU A 36 0.02 -13.36 23.70
CA LEU A 36 0.76 -12.68 22.64
C LEU A 36 1.97 -11.93 23.21
N PRO A 37 3.08 -11.85 22.45
CA PRO A 37 4.24 -11.09 22.85
C PRO A 37 3.92 -9.59 22.95
N SER A 38 4.83 -8.82 23.56
CA SER A 38 4.64 -7.38 23.70
C SER A 38 4.43 -6.69 22.36
N GLN A 39 3.75 -5.53 22.36
CA GLN A 39 3.51 -4.79 21.11
C GLN A 39 4.80 -4.43 20.37
N ALA A 40 5.87 -4.12 21.10
CA ALA A 40 7.17 -3.85 20.47
C ALA A 40 7.67 -5.03 19.64
N VAL A 41 7.46 -6.26 20.11
CA VAL A 41 7.86 -7.49 19.41
C VAL A 41 6.99 -7.72 18.18
N ILE A 42 5.65 -7.64 18.32
CA ILE A 42 4.69 -7.76 17.21
C ILE A 42 5.05 -6.80 16.07
N SER A 43 5.40 -5.59 16.45
CA SER A 43 5.75 -4.53 15.54
C SER A 43 7.08 -4.72 14.84
N TYR A 44 8.08 -5.27 15.54
CA TYR A 44 9.34 -5.67 14.89
C TYR A 44 9.09 -6.74 13.82
N PHE A 45 8.24 -7.73 14.13
CA PHE A 45 7.85 -8.78 13.18
C PHE A 45 7.11 -8.26 11.95
N GLN A 46 6.50 -7.08 11.99
CA GLN A 46 5.78 -6.49 10.85
C GLN A 46 6.62 -5.45 10.11
N LEU A 47 7.38 -4.61 10.82
CA LEU A 47 8.21 -3.56 10.24
C LEU A 47 9.40 -4.13 9.45
N VAL A 48 10.10 -5.13 10.02
CA VAL A 48 11.32 -5.67 9.40
C VAL A 48 11.04 -6.29 8.02
N PRO A 49 10.03 -7.17 7.85
CA PRO A 49 9.68 -7.67 6.52
C PRO A 49 9.30 -6.58 5.51
N VAL A 50 8.59 -5.53 5.94
CA VAL A 50 8.25 -4.40 5.05
C VAL A 50 9.51 -3.65 4.61
N SER A 51 10.46 -3.44 5.52
CA SER A 51 11.77 -2.85 5.18
C SER A 51 12.55 -3.68 4.15
N PHE A 52 12.42 -5.01 4.16
CA PHE A 52 13.05 -5.89 3.15
C PHE A 52 12.34 -5.89 1.79
N ILE A 53 11.05 -5.53 1.72
CA ILE A 53 10.30 -5.46 0.46
C ILE A 53 10.89 -4.40 -0.47
N PHE A 54 11.21 -3.20 0.04
CA PHE A 54 11.72 -2.11 -0.79
C PHE A 54 13.00 -2.44 -1.58
N PRO A 55 14.11 -2.89 -0.95
CA PRO A 55 15.32 -3.25 -1.69
C PRO A 55 15.09 -4.47 -2.60
N THR A 56 14.20 -5.39 -2.25
CA THR A 56 13.87 -6.53 -3.10
C THR A 56 13.16 -6.10 -4.38
N LEU A 57 12.18 -5.20 -4.28
CA LEU A 57 11.50 -4.63 -5.45
C LEU A 57 12.45 -3.83 -6.33
N LEU A 58 13.38 -3.08 -5.73
CA LEU A 58 14.40 -2.35 -6.48
C LEU A 58 15.36 -3.29 -7.21
N TRP A 59 15.79 -4.38 -6.55
CA TRP A 59 16.62 -5.40 -7.17
C TRP A 59 15.89 -6.09 -8.32
N LEU A 60 14.61 -6.45 -8.15
CA LEU A 60 13.78 -7.04 -9.22
C LEU A 60 13.66 -6.10 -10.43
N PHE A 61 13.52 -4.79 -10.20
CA PHE A 61 13.50 -3.82 -11.28
C PHE A 61 14.80 -3.85 -12.10
N PHE A 62 15.95 -3.76 -11.45
CA PHE A 62 17.24 -3.69 -12.15
C PHE A 62 17.67 -5.02 -12.77
N SER A 63 17.33 -6.16 -12.16
CA SER A 63 17.75 -7.49 -12.62
C SER A 63 16.81 -8.12 -13.63
N VAL A 64 15.52 -7.76 -13.59
CA VAL A 64 14.47 -8.44 -14.37
C VAL A 64 13.71 -7.44 -15.23
N TYR A 65 13.01 -6.48 -14.64
CA TYR A 65 12.06 -5.65 -15.39
C TYR A 65 12.73 -4.73 -16.42
N LEU A 66 13.85 -4.12 -16.08
CA LEU A 66 14.55 -3.20 -16.98
C LEU A 66 15.08 -3.92 -18.22
N HIS A 67 15.73 -5.07 -18.03
CA HIS A 67 16.27 -5.89 -19.13
C HIS A 67 15.17 -6.49 -19.99
N ALA A 68 14.03 -6.87 -19.38
CA ALA A 68 12.90 -7.42 -20.12
C ALA A 68 12.17 -6.36 -20.97
N HIS A 69 12.16 -5.10 -20.55
CA HIS A 69 11.49 -4.02 -21.28
C HIS A 69 12.42 -3.29 -22.28
N VAL A 70 13.73 -3.26 -22.01
CA VAL A 70 14.73 -2.57 -22.84
C VAL A 70 15.91 -3.52 -23.12
N PRO A 71 15.76 -4.47 -24.07
CA PRO A 71 16.70 -5.59 -24.25
C PRO A 71 18.04 -5.19 -24.85
N ASP A 72 18.08 -4.28 -25.83
CA ASP A 72 19.29 -4.08 -26.62
C ASP A 72 20.37 -3.25 -25.90
N GLN A 73 19.99 -2.40 -24.92
CA GLN A 73 20.87 -1.45 -24.23
C GLN A 73 20.16 -0.75 -23.03
N PRO A 74 19.92 -1.45 -21.91
CA PRO A 74 19.11 -0.91 -20.79
C PRO A 74 19.74 0.26 -20.05
N TYR A 75 21.07 0.42 -20.08
CA TYR A 75 21.78 1.47 -19.32
C TYR A 75 22.39 2.57 -20.20
N SER A 76 22.25 2.47 -21.52
CA SER A 76 22.80 3.45 -22.48
C SER A 76 21.72 4.09 -23.35
N SER A 77 20.51 3.51 -23.39
CA SER A 77 19.36 4.11 -24.09
C SER A 77 18.65 5.16 -23.24
N LEU A 78 18.10 6.19 -23.90
CA LEU A 78 17.29 7.23 -23.26
C LEU A 78 16.07 6.64 -22.52
N LEU A 79 15.43 5.62 -23.12
CA LEU A 79 14.31 4.90 -22.54
C LEU A 79 14.71 4.19 -21.24
N GLY A 80 15.85 3.50 -21.25
CA GLY A 80 16.41 2.86 -20.06
C GLY A 80 16.67 3.83 -18.92
N TRP A 81 17.33 4.96 -19.21
CA TRP A 81 17.56 6.03 -18.23
C TRP A 81 16.25 6.61 -17.68
N PHE A 82 15.23 6.81 -18.51
CA PHE A 82 13.91 7.24 -18.05
C PHE A 82 13.32 6.26 -17.03
N HIS A 83 13.31 4.95 -17.32
CA HIS A 83 12.81 3.93 -16.38
C HIS A 83 13.62 3.91 -15.08
N VAL A 84 14.95 4.03 -15.17
CA VAL A 84 15.84 4.06 -14.00
C VAL A 84 15.51 5.26 -13.11
N PHE A 85 15.50 6.49 -13.66
CA PHE A 85 15.22 7.68 -12.87
C PHE A 85 13.81 7.68 -12.28
N PHE A 86 12.81 7.32 -13.09
CA PHE A 86 11.42 7.29 -12.65
C PHE A 86 11.19 6.26 -11.54
N THR A 87 11.73 5.04 -11.68
CA THR A 87 11.57 3.99 -10.67
C THR A 87 12.28 4.34 -9.37
N ASN A 88 13.50 4.87 -9.45
CA ASN A 88 14.24 5.30 -8.26
C ASN A 88 13.54 6.48 -7.57
N TYR A 89 12.97 7.42 -8.32
CA TYR A 89 12.17 8.51 -7.78
C TYR A 89 10.92 8.00 -7.03
N MET A 90 10.16 7.09 -7.63
CA MET A 90 8.98 6.48 -7.00
C MET A 90 9.38 5.69 -5.74
N MET A 91 10.44 4.89 -5.81
CA MET A 91 10.95 4.09 -4.70
C MET A 91 11.42 4.98 -3.54
N ALA A 92 12.22 6.01 -3.82
CA ALA A 92 12.73 6.93 -2.81
C ALA A 92 11.58 7.62 -2.05
N ASN A 93 10.55 8.08 -2.77
CA ASN A 93 9.38 8.68 -2.13
C ASN A 93 8.55 7.67 -1.32
N ALA A 94 8.34 6.46 -1.83
CA ALA A 94 7.62 5.42 -1.09
C ALA A 94 8.36 5.05 0.22
N VAL A 95 9.67 4.82 0.14
CA VAL A 95 10.53 4.47 1.29
C VAL A 95 10.54 5.61 2.32
N PHE A 96 10.80 6.84 1.87
CA PHE A 96 10.86 7.99 2.75
C PHE A 96 9.54 8.20 3.50
N ASN A 97 8.42 8.24 2.78
CA ASN A 97 7.12 8.49 3.39
C ASN A 97 6.68 7.33 4.31
N TYR A 98 7.05 6.09 3.98
CA TYR A 98 6.84 4.96 4.88
C TYR A 98 7.57 5.17 6.21
N TYR A 99 8.88 5.44 6.18
CA TYR A 99 9.66 5.64 7.41
C TYR A 99 9.25 6.91 8.17
N MET A 100 8.90 7.99 7.48
CA MET A 100 8.33 9.17 8.13
C MET A 100 7.01 8.84 8.83
N THR A 101 6.20 7.95 8.28
CA THR A 101 4.97 7.48 8.95
C THR A 101 5.30 6.69 10.23
N VAL A 102 6.31 5.82 10.17
CA VAL A 102 6.76 4.98 11.29
C VAL A 102 7.32 5.85 12.41
N PHE A 103 8.25 6.75 12.10
CA PHE A 103 9.02 7.48 13.12
C PHE A 103 8.41 8.81 13.55
N THR A 104 7.47 9.37 12.79
CA THR A 104 6.81 10.62 13.20
C THR A 104 5.78 10.34 14.29
N CYS A 105 5.92 11.02 15.43
CA CYS A 105 4.89 11.02 16.48
C CYS A 105 3.54 11.42 15.89
N PRO A 106 2.45 10.66 16.15
CA PRO A 106 1.15 10.89 15.50
C PRO A 106 0.44 12.18 15.91
N GLY A 107 0.89 12.80 17.01
CA GLY A 107 0.29 13.99 17.62
C GLY A 107 -0.56 13.61 18.83
N TYR A 108 -0.14 14.05 20.02
CA TYR A 108 -0.85 13.83 21.27
C TYR A 108 -1.52 15.13 21.73
N PRO A 109 -2.77 15.07 22.23
CA PRO A 109 -3.46 16.25 22.70
C PRO A 109 -2.85 16.78 24.00
N GLN A 110 -3.06 18.06 24.27
CA GLN A 110 -2.63 18.72 25.50
C GLN A 110 -3.18 18.03 26.76
N ARG A 111 -2.39 18.08 27.83
CA ARG A 111 -2.85 17.64 29.15
C ARG A 111 -3.79 18.68 29.77
N GLN A 112 -4.61 18.24 30.72
CA GLN A 112 -5.58 19.10 31.38
C GLN A 112 -4.94 20.28 32.12
N ASP A 113 -3.78 20.08 32.74
CA ASP A 113 -3.04 21.10 33.49
C ASP A 113 -2.41 22.15 32.55
N GLU A 114 -1.95 21.74 31.37
CA GLU A 114 -1.48 22.63 30.30
C GLU A 114 -2.65 23.47 29.77
N PHE A 115 -3.77 22.82 29.44
CA PHE A 115 -4.97 23.48 28.93
C PHE A 115 -5.54 24.53 29.89
N THR A 116 -5.54 24.23 31.19
CA THR A 116 -6.04 25.15 32.22
C THR A 116 -5.10 26.35 32.40
N ARG A 117 -3.78 26.16 32.22
CA ARG A 117 -2.79 27.26 32.24
C ARG A 117 -2.92 28.19 31.05
N ASP A 118 -3.23 27.65 29.87
CA ASP A 118 -3.37 28.44 28.63
C ASP A 118 -4.63 29.34 28.62
N ARG A 119 -5.44 29.33 29.71
CA ARG A 119 -6.66 30.14 29.90
C ARG A 119 -7.60 30.11 28.69
N LEU A 120 -7.64 28.99 27.97
CA LEU A 120 -8.55 28.79 26.86
C LEU A 120 -9.95 28.57 27.42
N PHE A 121 -10.79 29.62 27.34
CA PHE A 121 -12.20 29.61 27.72
C PHE A 121 -13.03 28.80 26.70
N VAL A 122 -12.74 27.52 26.53
CA VAL A 122 -13.62 26.62 25.78
C VAL A 122 -14.76 26.21 26.70
N LYS A 123 -15.97 26.66 26.37
CA LYS A 123 -17.18 26.50 27.20
C LYS A 123 -17.55 25.02 27.45
N THR A 124 -17.15 24.13 26.53
CA THR A 124 -17.35 22.68 26.62
C THR A 124 -16.19 21.95 25.95
N TYR A 125 -15.41 21.19 26.71
CA TYR A 125 -14.38 20.29 26.19
C TYR A 125 -14.64 18.86 26.67
N GLN A 126 -14.35 17.88 25.82
CA GLN A 126 -14.44 16.48 26.21
C GLN A 126 -13.12 16.04 26.82
N MET A 127 -13.17 15.21 27.86
CA MET A 127 -11.97 14.68 28.53
C MET A 127 -11.84 13.19 28.29
N CYS A 128 -10.61 12.73 28.07
CA CYS A 128 -10.33 11.29 28.18
C CYS A 128 -10.10 10.93 29.65
N LEU A 129 -10.98 10.12 30.23
CA LEU A 129 -10.86 9.67 31.63
C LEU A 129 -9.58 8.84 31.89
N LYS A 130 -9.13 8.07 30.88
CA LYS A 130 -7.93 7.22 30.98
C LYS A 130 -6.64 8.03 30.91
N CYS A 131 -6.56 8.98 29.97
CA CYS A 131 -5.32 9.73 29.72
C CYS A 131 -5.25 11.06 30.47
N LYS A 132 -6.37 11.56 31.01
CA LYS A 132 -6.51 12.91 31.57
C LYS A 132 -6.01 14.01 30.61
N ARG A 133 -6.32 13.84 29.33
CA ARG A 133 -6.03 14.79 28.24
C ARG A 133 -7.32 15.34 27.65
N VAL A 134 -7.26 16.58 27.17
CA VAL A 134 -8.39 17.26 26.51
C VAL A 134 -8.59 16.66 25.12
N ARG A 135 -9.81 16.29 24.79
CA ARG A 135 -10.18 15.76 23.47
C ARG A 135 -10.71 16.91 22.61
N SER A 136 -9.90 17.31 21.65
CA SER A 136 -10.33 18.16 20.54
C SER A 136 -11.12 17.34 19.50
N ALA A 137 -11.76 18.02 18.55
CA ALA A 137 -12.50 17.37 17.45
C ALA A 137 -11.62 16.32 16.72
N GLY A 138 -12.15 15.10 16.57
CA GLY A 138 -11.44 13.98 15.94
C GLY A 138 -10.34 13.34 16.80
N THR A 139 -10.23 13.69 18.09
CA THR A 139 -9.31 13.01 19.03
C THR A 139 -9.93 11.72 19.55
N HIS A 140 -9.24 10.59 19.36
CA HIS A 140 -9.66 9.28 19.86
C HIS A 140 -8.59 8.64 20.74
N HIS A 141 -9.01 7.82 21.70
CA HIS A 141 -8.11 7.03 22.53
C HIS A 141 -7.78 5.72 21.81
N CYS A 142 -6.51 5.50 21.49
CA CYS A 142 -6.07 4.24 20.93
C CYS A 142 -5.87 3.21 22.05
N SER A 143 -6.63 2.12 22.02
CA SER A 143 -6.50 1.02 22.97
C SER A 143 -5.21 0.21 22.78
N TRP A 144 -4.58 0.28 21.61
CA TRP A 144 -3.30 -0.40 21.31
C TRP A 144 -2.11 0.40 21.85
N CYS A 145 -2.10 1.71 21.63
CA CYS A 145 -1.03 2.60 22.10
C CYS A 145 -1.27 3.16 23.51
N HIS A 146 -2.43 2.89 24.12
CA HIS A 146 -2.84 3.38 25.44
C HIS A 146 -2.75 4.91 25.61
N THR A 147 -2.96 5.66 24.53
CA THR A 147 -2.87 7.12 24.51
C THR A 147 -3.89 7.74 23.57
N CYS A 148 -4.27 9.00 23.81
CA CYS A 148 -5.10 9.77 22.91
C CYS A 148 -4.27 10.35 21.76
N VAL A 149 -4.82 10.30 20.55
CA VAL A 149 -4.16 10.80 19.33
C VAL A 149 -5.06 11.84 18.68
N GLU A 150 -4.48 12.98 18.31
CA GLU A 150 -5.19 14.06 17.62
C GLU A 150 -5.54 13.67 16.18
N MET A 151 -6.77 14.00 15.76
CA MET A 151 -7.32 13.64 14.45
C MET A 151 -7.05 12.18 14.07
N MET A 152 -7.12 11.27 15.05
CA MET A 152 -6.77 9.86 14.88
C MET A 152 -7.55 9.25 13.71
N CYS A 153 -6.85 8.63 12.78
CA CYS A 153 -7.46 7.84 11.71
C CYS A 153 -7.61 6.38 12.15
N HIS A 154 -6.49 5.71 12.43
CA HIS A 154 -6.45 4.32 12.89
C HIS A 154 -5.10 4.03 13.55
N HIS A 155 -4.99 2.88 14.19
CA HIS A 155 -3.69 2.30 14.53
C HIS A 155 -3.27 1.38 13.39
N CYS A 156 -2.09 1.61 12.81
CA CYS A 156 -1.57 0.82 11.70
C CYS A 156 -0.44 -0.07 12.21
N PRO A 157 -0.64 -1.40 12.25
CA PRO A 157 0.40 -2.28 12.76
C PRO A 157 1.58 -2.42 11.80
N PHE A 158 1.36 -2.25 10.49
CA PHE A 158 2.43 -2.21 9.49
C PHE A 158 3.41 -1.04 9.66
N THR A 159 3.03 -0.01 10.42
CA THR A 159 3.92 1.11 10.76
C THR A 159 4.27 1.17 12.25
N ASN A 160 3.73 0.24 13.06
CA ASN A 160 3.80 0.28 14.52
C ASN A 160 3.42 1.65 15.10
N ASN A 161 2.47 2.33 14.49
CA ASN A 161 2.16 3.69 14.89
C ASN A 161 0.69 3.99 14.67
N CYS A 162 0.15 4.91 15.48
CA CYS A 162 -1.11 5.51 15.13
C CYS A 162 -0.92 6.39 13.89
N ILE A 163 -1.91 6.41 13.01
CA ILE A 163 -2.00 7.39 11.94
C ILE A 163 -2.90 8.50 12.46
N GLY A 164 -2.31 9.66 12.74
CA GLY A 164 -2.97 10.82 13.32
C GLY A 164 -2.53 12.10 12.61
N ARG A 165 -2.86 13.24 13.21
CA ARG A 165 -2.66 14.55 12.60
C ARG A 165 -1.25 14.78 12.03
N ARG A 166 -0.21 14.36 12.75
CA ARG A 166 1.19 14.69 12.39
C ARG A 166 1.86 13.74 11.42
N ASN A 167 1.29 12.57 11.16
CA ASN A 167 1.88 11.59 10.23
C ASN A 167 0.91 11.11 9.14
N TYR A 168 -0.33 11.60 9.13
CA TYR A 168 -1.32 11.26 8.11
C TYR A 168 -0.83 11.60 6.70
N VAL A 169 -0.19 12.76 6.51
CA VAL A 169 0.30 13.18 5.18
C VAL A 169 1.31 12.17 4.64
N TYR A 170 2.28 11.75 5.45
CA TYR A 170 3.26 10.75 5.04
C TYR A 170 2.60 9.41 4.74
N TYR A 171 1.64 8.98 5.57
CA TYR A 171 0.92 7.72 5.34
C TYR A 171 0.17 7.73 4.01
N TYR A 172 -0.56 8.82 3.73
CA TYR A 172 -1.31 8.97 2.50
C TYR A 172 -0.40 9.08 1.27
N THR A 173 0.68 9.87 1.37
CA THR A 173 1.69 10.00 0.31
C THR A 173 2.39 8.66 0.05
N PHE A 174 2.73 7.90 1.08
CA PHE A 174 3.26 6.54 0.95
C PHE A 174 2.31 5.64 0.15
N LEU A 175 1.01 5.59 0.49
CA LEU A 175 0.04 4.78 -0.25
C LEU A 175 -0.07 5.19 -1.72
N CYS A 176 -0.03 6.50 -2.00
CA CYS A 176 -0.03 7.04 -3.35
C CYS A 176 1.18 6.55 -4.16
N TYR A 177 2.40 6.78 -3.67
CA TYR A 177 3.63 6.36 -4.34
C TYR A 177 3.75 4.83 -4.46
N ALA A 178 3.34 4.09 -3.43
CA ALA A 178 3.31 2.63 -3.48
C ALA A 178 2.34 2.13 -4.55
N PHE A 179 1.12 2.67 -4.62
CA PHE A 179 0.13 2.28 -5.61
C PHE A 179 0.60 2.57 -7.05
N PHE A 180 1.04 3.80 -7.34
CA PHE A 180 1.48 4.16 -8.68
C PHE A 180 2.79 3.48 -9.09
N GLY A 181 3.72 3.28 -8.14
CA GLY A 181 4.94 2.50 -8.39
C GLY A 181 4.65 1.03 -8.69
N LEU A 182 3.70 0.41 -7.98
CA LEU A 182 3.27 -0.97 -8.23
C LEU A 182 2.47 -1.11 -9.53
N LEU A 183 1.62 -0.15 -9.87
CA LEU A 183 0.97 -0.08 -11.18
C LEU A 183 2.01 -0.02 -12.31
N TYR A 184 3.04 0.79 -12.13
CA TYR A 184 4.13 0.88 -13.09
C TYR A 184 4.92 -0.43 -13.21
N ALA A 185 5.20 -1.11 -12.09
CA ALA A 185 5.82 -2.43 -12.10
C ALA A 185 4.93 -3.47 -12.83
N CYS A 186 3.61 -3.45 -12.64
CA CYS A 186 2.67 -4.27 -13.39
C CYS A 186 2.73 -3.98 -14.90
N TYR A 187 2.82 -2.70 -15.28
CA TYR A 187 2.96 -2.31 -16.69
C TYR A 187 4.25 -2.86 -17.31
N LEU A 188 5.40 -2.69 -16.64
CA LEU A 188 6.68 -3.19 -17.14
C LEU A 188 6.72 -4.72 -17.28
N SER A 189 6.03 -5.43 -16.38
CA SER A 189 5.99 -6.90 -16.38
C SER A 189 4.91 -7.49 -17.29
N PHE A 190 3.92 -6.70 -17.73
CA PHE A 190 2.81 -7.18 -18.56
C PHE A 190 3.27 -7.70 -19.93
N PHE A 191 4.11 -6.96 -20.65
CA PHE A 191 4.56 -7.35 -21.99
C PHE A 191 5.42 -8.63 -21.98
N PRO A 192 6.46 -8.75 -21.11
CA PRO A 192 7.21 -10.00 -20.97
C PRO A 192 6.31 -11.18 -20.57
N PHE A 193 5.38 -10.96 -19.63
CA PHE A 193 4.43 -12.00 -19.21
C PHE A 193 3.54 -12.47 -20.36
N LYS A 194 2.94 -11.53 -21.12
CA LYS A 194 2.08 -11.85 -22.27
C LYS A 194 2.83 -12.63 -23.34
N ASN A 195 4.01 -12.14 -23.73
CA ASN A 195 4.82 -12.75 -24.79
C ASN A 195 5.22 -14.18 -24.42
N CYS A 196 5.61 -14.41 -23.16
CA CYS A 196 5.97 -15.74 -22.68
C CYS A 196 4.73 -16.65 -22.56
N LEU A 197 3.58 -16.14 -22.08
CA LEU A 197 2.33 -16.90 -22.01
C LEU A 197 1.88 -17.37 -23.41
N SER A 198 1.98 -16.51 -24.43
CA SER A 198 1.70 -16.91 -25.81
C SER A 198 2.69 -17.96 -26.31
N GLY A 199 3.97 -17.86 -25.94
CA GLY A 199 4.99 -18.87 -26.28
C GLY A 199 4.65 -20.24 -25.69
N LEU A 200 4.34 -20.31 -24.39
CA LEU A 200 3.94 -21.54 -23.71
C LEU A 200 2.66 -22.16 -24.33
N ALA A 201 1.68 -21.33 -24.69
CA ALA A 201 0.47 -21.80 -25.35
C ALA A 201 0.79 -22.45 -26.70
N VAL A 202 1.68 -21.85 -27.50
CA VAL A 202 2.12 -22.40 -28.78
C VAL A 202 2.91 -23.69 -28.59
N GLU A 203 3.82 -23.78 -27.62
CA GLU A 203 4.56 -25.01 -27.31
C GLU A 203 3.63 -26.16 -26.93
N LYS A 204 2.66 -25.92 -26.05
CA LYS A 204 1.65 -26.93 -25.68
C LYS A 204 0.80 -27.35 -26.88
N ILE A 205 0.44 -26.42 -27.76
CA ILE A 205 -0.28 -26.75 -28.99
C ILE A 205 0.60 -27.62 -29.90
N LYS A 206 1.89 -27.30 -30.07
CA LYS A 206 2.84 -28.11 -30.85
C LYS A 206 2.96 -29.52 -30.28
N GLU A 207 3.07 -29.66 -28.96
CA GLU A 207 3.12 -30.95 -28.27
C GLU A 207 1.84 -31.77 -28.47
N VAL A 208 0.67 -31.19 -28.23
CA VAL A 208 -0.63 -31.86 -28.44
C VAL A 208 -0.79 -32.30 -29.89
N MET A 209 -0.46 -31.43 -30.85
CA MET A 209 -0.55 -31.79 -32.27
C MET A 209 0.41 -32.89 -32.68
N PHE A 210 1.60 -32.97 -32.06
CA PHE A 210 2.56 -34.05 -32.30
C PHE A 210 2.00 -35.41 -31.86
N PHE A 211 1.26 -35.46 -30.75
CA PHE A 211 0.67 -36.69 -30.23
C PHE A 211 -0.70 -37.05 -30.82
N LEU A 212 -1.30 -36.21 -31.67
CA LEU A 212 -2.55 -36.53 -32.35
C LEU A 212 -2.31 -37.57 -33.48
N PRO A 213 -2.95 -38.76 -33.43
CA PRO A 213 -2.73 -39.84 -34.40
C PRO A 213 -3.08 -39.44 -35.84
N GLN A 214 -4.09 -38.58 -36.00
CA GLN A 214 -4.53 -38.09 -37.31
C GLN A 214 -3.49 -37.17 -37.95
N VAL A 215 -2.81 -36.36 -37.14
CA VAL A 215 -1.79 -35.40 -37.60
C VAL A 215 -0.49 -36.12 -37.94
N SER A 216 -0.08 -37.09 -37.13
CA SER A 216 1.09 -37.96 -37.43
C SER A 216 0.86 -38.80 -38.70
N ALA A 217 -0.35 -39.33 -38.90
CA ALA A 217 -0.72 -40.04 -40.14
C ALA A 217 -0.73 -39.13 -41.38
N LEU A 218 -1.27 -37.91 -41.29
CA LEU A 218 -1.25 -36.92 -42.38
C LEU A 218 0.18 -36.47 -42.73
N ARG A 219 1.06 -36.33 -41.73
CA ARG A 219 2.49 -36.01 -41.92
C ARG A 219 3.22 -37.15 -42.62
N ALA A 220 2.98 -38.39 -42.20
CA ALA A 220 3.54 -39.58 -42.85
C ALA A 220 3.02 -39.78 -44.28
N ALA A 221 1.79 -39.36 -44.57
CA ALA A 221 1.17 -39.43 -45.89
C ALA A 221 1.62 -38.32 -46.87
N GLY A 222 2.46 -37.36 -46.44
CA GLY A 222 3.05 -36.35 -47.33
C GLY A 222 2.04 -35.42 -48.01
N VAL A 223 0.89 -35.17 -47.38
CA VAL A 223 -0.20 -34.36 -47.95
C VAL A 223 0.28 -32.92 -48.19
N ARG A 224 0.32 -32.50 -49.47
CA ARG A 224 0.69 -31.12 -49.86
C ARG A 224 -0.33 -30.13 -49.31
N GLY A 225 0.13 -29.18 -48.49
CA GLY A 225 -0.69 -28.15 -47.85
C GLY A 225 -0.64 -28.16 -46.32
N PHE A 226 -0.18 -29.25 -45.71
CA PHE A 226 0.14 -29.27 -44.28
C PHE A 226 1.51 -28.63 -44.06
N LYS A 227 1.55 -27.31 -43.86
CA LYS A 227 2.73 -26.67 -43.29
C LYS A 227 2.79 -27.06 -41.81
N PRO A 228 3.86 -27.73 -41.34
CA PRO A 228 3.99 -27.97 -39.93
C PRO A 228 4.02 -26.63 -39.19
N LEU A 229 3.53 -26.60 -37.95
CA LEU A 229 3.56 -25.43 -37.07
C LEU A 229 4.99 -24.95 -36.72
N ASP A 230 5.99 -25.53 -37.37
CA ASP A 230 7.41 -25.22 -37.25
C ASP A 230 7.69 -23.78 -37.73
N ASP A 231 6.89 -23.23 -38.66
CA ASP A 231 6.99 -21.84 -39.16
C ASP A 231 6.42 -20.78 -38.20
N ILE A 232 5.72 -21.17 -37.11
CA ILE A 232 5.31 -20.20 -36.10
C ILE A 232 6.54 -19.83 -35.29
N PHE A 233 7.01 -18.59 -35.49
CA PHE A 233 8.01 -17.93 -34.67
C PHE A 233 7.60 -18.01 -33.19
N VAL A 234 8.16 -18.97 -32.48
CA VAL A 234 8.16 -18.98 -31.02
C VAL A 234 9.38 -18.15 -30.63
N PRO A 235 9.22 -17.03 -29.92
CA PRO A 235 10.36 -16.30 -29.40
C PRO A 235 11.25 -17.27 -28.61
N GLU A 236 12.48 -17.50 -29.06
CA GLU A 236 13.47 -18.24 -28.27
C GLU A 236 13.65 -17.52 -26.94
N GLY A 237 13.41 -18.22 -25.82
CA GLY A 237 13.72 -17.69 -24.49
C GLY A 237 12.57 -17.62 -23.47
N CYS A 238 11.70 -18.65 -23.39
CA CYS A 238 10.70 -18.76 -22.32
C CYS A 238 11.11 -19.75 -21.21
N GLU A 239 12.37 -20.19 -21.12
CA GLU A 239 12.91 -20.81 -19.90
C GLU A 239 12.80 -19.91 -18.63
N PRO A 240 12.94 -18.57 -18.69
CA PRO A 240 12.71 -17.72 -17.52
C PRO A 240 11.21 -17.53 -17.18
N LEU A 241 10.26 -18.24 -17.81
CA LEU A 241 8.81 -18.12 -17.56
C LEU A 241 8.43 -18.37 -16.10
N LYS A 242 9.09 -19.31 -15.42
CA LYS A 242 8.86 -19.57 -13.99
C LYS A 242 9.16 -18.33 -13.15
N GLU A 243 10.11 -17.51 -13.57
CA GLU A 243 10.59 -16.38 -12.80
C GLU A 243 9.70 -15.15 -13.04
N TYR A 244 9.32 -14.89 -14.30
CA TYR A 244 8.41 -13.78 -14.63
C TYR A 244 6.98 -14.00 -14.12
N ALA A 245 6.43 -15.22 -14.23
CA ALA A 245 5.08 -15.53 -13.74
C ALA A 245 4.99 -15.48 -12.21
N VAL A 246 6.02 -15.96 -11.51
CA VAL A 246 6.13 -15.89 -10.04
C VAL A 246 6.27 -14.45 -9.55
N VAL A 247 6.73 -13.53 -10.39
CA VAL A 247 6.87 -12.11 -10.03
C VAL A 247 5.63 -11.29 -10.41
N PHE A 248 5.01 -11.54 -11.57
CA PHE A 248 3.83 -10.81 -12.05
C PHE A 248 2.59 -11.01 -11.17
N ALA A 249 2.26 -12.27 -10.83
CA ALA A 249 1.03 -12.55 -10.08
C ALA A 249 1.02 -11.93 -8.67
N PRO A 250 2.10 -12.04 -7.84
CA PRO A 250 2.19 -11.33 -6.58
C PRO A 250 2.18 -9.81 -6.76
N CYS A 251 2.85 -9.27 -7.79
CA CYS A 251 2.82 -7.84 -8.07
C CYS A 251 1.39 -7.34 -8.28
N VAL A 252 0.61 -8.01 -9.13
CA VAL A 252 -0.81 -7.69 -9.36
C VAL A 252 -1.63 -7.79 -8.07
N GLY A 253 -1.45 -8.86 -7.29
CA GLY A 253 -2.16 -9.03 -6.03
C GLY A 253 -1.89 -7.91 -5.02
N ILE A 254 -0.62 -7.51 -4.87
CA ILE A 254 -0.21 -6.42 -3.99
C ILE A 254 -0.74 -5.08 -4.53
N THR A 255 -0.70 -4.85 -5.85
CA THR A 255 -1.26 -3.65 -6.48
C THR A 255 -2.75 -3.51 -6.20
N ILE A 256 -3.53 -4.60 -6.32
CA ILE A 256 -4.96 -4.59 -6.00
C ILE A 256 -5.18 -4.25 -4.53
N PHE A 257 -4.43 -4.89 -3.62
CA PHE A 257 -4.56 -4.66 -2.18
C PHE A 257 -4.21 -3.21 -1.79
N ILE A 258 -3.03 -2.71 -2.22
CA ILE A 258 -2.60 -1.34 -1.94
C ILE A 258 -3.52 -0.33 -2.63
N GLY A 259 -3.99 -0.62 -3.84
CA GLY A 259 -4.97 0.20 -4.56
C GLY A 259 -6.31 0.30 -3.83
N ALA A 260 -6.82 -0.81 -3.29
CA ALA A 260 -8.03 -0.80 -2.48
C ALA A 260 -7.85 0.04 -1.20
N LEU A 261 -6.71 -0.08 -0.52
CA LEU A 261 -6.39 0.75 0.65
C LEU A 261 -6.30 2.23 0.28
N PHE A 262 -5.59 2.57 -0.80
CA PHE A 262 -5.45 3.94 -1.28
C PHE A 262 -6.80 4.54 -1.68
N ALA A 263 -7.62 3.80 -2.43
CA ALA A 263 -8.95 4.25 -2.83
C ALA A 263 -9.86 4.45 -1.62
N PHE A 264 -9.85 3.53 -0.66
CA PHE A 264 -10.65 3.65 0.56
C PHE A 264 -10.23 4.87 1.41
N GLN A 265 -8.93 5.08 1.62
CA GLN A 265 -8.44 6.26 2.34
C GLN A 265 -8.76 7.56 1.60
N THR A 266 -8.65 7.56 0.26
CA THR A 266 -9.04 8.70 -0.57
C THR A 266 -10.53 9.01 -0.40
N LEU A 267 -11.40 7.99 -0.41
CA LEU A 267 -12.83 8.16 -0.19
C LEU A 267 -13.13 8.75 1.20
N LEU A 268 -12.51 8.22 2.26
CA LEU A 268 -12.69 8.75 3.63
C LEU A 268 -12.19 10.18 3.76
N LEU A 269 -11.05 10.48 3.16
CA LEU A 269 -10.46 11.80 3.12
C LEU A 269 -11.37 12.80 2.38
N LEU A 270 -11.92 12.42 1.23
CA LEU A 270 -12.90 13.20 0.48
C LEU A 270 -14.22 13.35 1.25
N ALA A 271 -14.62 12.34 2.04
CA ALA A 271 -15.78 12.41 2.92
C ALA A 271 -15.52 13.22 4.20
N ASP A 272 -14.29 13.70 4.44
CA ASP A 272 -13.87 14.37 5.67
C ASP A 272 -14.08 13.51 6.93
N MET A 273 -13.92 12.19 6.80
CA MET A 273 -14.12 11.20 7.87
C MET A 273 -12.82 10.46 8.21
N SER A 274 -12.64 10.09 9.47
CA SER A 274 -11.65 9.08 9.85
C SER A 274 -12.19 7.65 9.69
N ILE A 275 -11.31 6.65 9.74
CA ILE A 275 -11.76 5.24 9.81
C ILE A 275 -12.60 5.00 11.08
N VAL A 276 -12.26 5.65 12.19
CA VAL A 276 -13.04 5.55 13.43
C VAL A 276 -14.46 6.08 13.22
N ASP A 277 -14.60 7.27 12.65
CA ASP A 277 -15.90 7.89 12.35
C ASP A 277 -16.71 7.03 11.37
N PHE A 278 -16.03 6.42 10.40
CA PHE A 278 -16.67 5.51 9.44
C PHE A 278 -17.27 4.28 10.12
N TYR A 279 -16.52 3.62 11.01
CA TYR A 279 -17.04 2.46 11.74
C TYR A 279 -18.16 2.82 12.71
N GLU A 280 -18.06 3.97 13.38
CA GLU A 280 -19.13 4.47 14.26
C GLU A 280 -20.40 4.80 13.46
N THR A 281 -20.26 5.38 12.27
CA THR A 281 -21.38 5.58 11.34
C THR A 281 -21.95 4.23 10.91
N LEU A 282 -21.09 3.29 10.49
CA LEU A 282 -21.49 1.98 10.02
C LEU A 282 -22.25 1.17 11.09
N SER A 283 -21.89 1.31 12.37
CA SER A 283 -22.59 0.64 13.47
C SER A 283 -23.98 1.23 13.79
N ASN A 284 -24.23 2.47 13.39
CA ASN A 284 -25.46 3.18 13.72
C ASN A 284 -26.50 3.17 12.59
N ILE A 285 -26.10 2.85 11.36
CA ILE A 285 -27.01 2.84 10.21
C ILE A 285 -27.81 1.54 10.11
N SER A 286 -29.01 1.66 9.54
CA SER A 286 -29.92 0.53 9.34
C SER A 286 -29.86 -0.07 7.93
N SER A 287 -29.40 0.70 6.94
CA SER A 287 -29.40 0.30 5.54
C SER A 287 -28.22 0.86 4.74
N PHE A 288 -27.83 0.16 3.67
CA PHE A 288 -26.76 0.62 2.78
C PHE A 288 -27.10 1.91 2.03
N GLN A 289 -28.38 2.15 1.72
CA GLN A 289 -28.82 3.39 1.07
C GLN A 289 -28.60 4.61 1.97
N GLU A 290 -28.77 4.45 3.28
CA GLU A 290 -28.48 5.48 4.27
C GLU A 290 -26.99 5.83 4.30
N LEU A 291 -26.11 4.82 4.24
CA LEU A 291 -24.66 5.01 4.10
C LEU A 291 -24.32 5.87 2.88
N LEU A 292 -24.84 5.49 1.71
CA LEU A 292 -24.60 6.22 0.46
C LEU A 292 -25.07 7.68 0.55
N ARG A 293 -26.22 7.93 1.18
CA ARG A 293 -26.73 9.29 1.41
C ARG A 293 -25.79 10.11 2.31
N ILE A 294 -25.31 9.51 3.41
CA ILE A 294 -24.36 10.16 4.32
C ILE A 294 -23.07 10.51 3.58
N PHE A 295 -22.50 9.56 2.83
CA PHE A 295 -21.30 9.80 2.03
C PHE A 295 -21.51 10.91 1.00
N HIS A 296 -22.62 10.88 0.26
CA HIS A 296 -22.92 11.91 -0.73
C HIS A 296 -23.00 13.31 -0.09
N VAL A 297 -23.71 13.44 1.04
CA VAL A 297 -23.79 14.72 1.77
C VAL A 297 -22.42 15.13 2.32
N SER A 298 -21.67 14.19 2.89
CA SER A 298 -20.36 14.48 3.46
C SER A 298 -19.37 14.92 2.38
N ILE A 299 -19.36 14.25 1.23
CA ILE A 299 -18.48 14.54 0.09
C ILE A 299 -18.82 15.88 -0.57
N PHE A 300 -20.10 16.15 -0.86
CA PHE A 300 -20.45 17.31 -1.70
C PHE A 300 -20.97 18.52 -0.94
N LYS A 301 -21.50 18.37 0.28
CA LYS A 301 -22.20 19.45 0.99
C LYS A 301 -21.50 19.94 2.24
N ARG A 302 -20.62 19.14 2.87
CA ARG A 302 -19.91 19.54 4.09
C ARG A 302 -18.59 20.26 3.78
N LYS A 303 -18.25 21.23 4.63
CA LYS A 303 -16.91 21.84 4.67
C LYS A 303 -15.86 20.78 5.00
N LYS A 304 -14.68 20.90 4.38
CA LYS A 304 -13.60 19.90 4.43
C LYS A 304 -12.55 20.26 5.48
N PHE A 305 -12.87 20.06 6.75
CA PHE A 305 -12.00 20.44 7.85
C PHE A 305 -10.78 19.53 7.95
N ARG A 306 -10.98 18.20 7.99
CA ARG A 306 -9.87 17.23 8.05
C ARG A 306 -9.01 17.28 6.79
N PHE A 307 -9.60 17.30 5.59
CA PHE A 307 -8.85 17.41 4.34
C PHE A 307 -7.92 18.63 4.35
N THR A 308 -8.47 19.79 4.76
CA THR A 308 -7.70 21.03 4.79
C THR A 308 -6.58 20.94 5.82
N ASN A 309 -6.86 20.43 7.02
CA ASN A 309 -5.88 20.37 8.11
C ASN A 309 -4.81 19.28 7.94
N LEU A 310 -5.14 18.16 7.28
CA LEU A 310 -4.22 17.03 7.08
C LEU A 310 -3.42 17.14 5.78
N ILE A 311 -3.99 17.73 4.72
CA ILE A 311 -3.37 17.81 3.39
C ILE A 311 -3.04 19.26 2.98
N LEU A 312 -4.02 20.17 3.01
CA LEU A 312 -3.86 21.50 2.39
C LEU A 312 -3.20 22.57 3.27
N ARG A 313 -2.94 22.30 4.55
CA ARG A 313 -2.56 23.34 5.52
C ARG A 313 -1.23 24.04 5.22
N LYS A 314 -0.47 23.59 4.21
CA LYS A 314 0.68 24.29 3.63
C LYS A 314 0.52 24.53 2.13
N LYS A 315 -0.53 25.26 1.72
CA LYS A 315 -0.71 25.75 0.33
C LYS A 315 0.55 26.38 -0.27
N SER A 316 1.43 26.98 0.55
CA SER A 316 2.67 27.60 0.09
C SER A 316 3.70 26.63 -0.50
N ASN A 317 3.60 25.32 -0.25
CA ASN A 317 4.61 24.36 -0.67
C ASN A 317 4.02 23.03 -1.20
N ALA A 318 3.11 23.11 -2.17
CA ALA A 318 2.54 21.90 -2.82
C ALA A 318 3.62 20.97 -3.41
N TRP A 319 4.79 21.52 -3.78
CA TRP A 319 5.96 20.76 -4.25
C TRP A 319 6.47 19.75 -3.21
N MET A 320 6.24 19.97 -1.90
CA MET A 320 6.65 19.05 -0.83
C MET A 320 5.95 17.68 -0.91
N PHE A 321 4.84 17.56 -1.63
CA PHE A 321 4.22 16.26 -1.90
C PHE A 321 5.07 15.41 -2.85
N PHE A 322 5.87 16.06 -3.71
CA PHE A 322 6.61 15.43 -4.78
C PHE A 322 8.06 15.10 -4.44
N VAL A 323 8.53 15.41 -3.22
CA VAL A 323 9.90 15.17 -2.79
C VAL A 323 9.97 14.65 -1.36
N PRO A 324 10.99 13.82 -1.03
CA PRO A 324 11.28 13.40 0.33
C PRO A 324 11.61 14.58 1.25
N TYR A 325 10.59 15.17 1.90
CA TYR A 325 10.76 16.33 2.78
C TYR A 325 10.08 16.14 4.13
N PRO A 326 10.78 16.33 5.27
CA PRO A 326 10.16 16.36 6.58
C PRO A 326 9.27 17.59 6.71
N SER A 327 7.95 17.39 6.70
CA SER A 327 7.00 18.44 7.01
C SER A 327 7.19 18.94 8.45
N ASN A 328 7.48 20.24 8.61
CA ASN A 328 7.43 20.92 9.91
C ASN A 328 5.97 21.00 10.37
N ILE A 329 5.40 19.93 10.88
CA ILE A 329 4.07 19.95 11.47
C ILE A 329 4.26 20.48 12.89
N GLU A 330 4.11 21.80 13.02
CA GLU A 330 4.21 22.52 14.29
C GLU A 330 3.38 21.83 15.37
N SER A 331 3.94 21.87 16.58
CA SER A 331 3.44 21.16 17.74
C SER A 331 2.06 21.63 18.18
N ASP A 332 1.68 22.86 17.84
CA ASP A 332 0.66 23.61 18.55
C ASP A 332 -0.38 24.11 17.56
N LEU A 333 -1.55 23.46 17.54
CA LEU A 333 -2.75 24.22 17.21
C LEU A 333 -3.13 24.97 18.48
N PRO A 334 -3.17 26.32 18.49
CA PRO A 334 -3.99 26.98 19.48
C PRO A 334 -5.43 26.45 19.33
N LEU A 335 -6.04 26.02 20.43
CA LEU A 335 -7.40 25.48 20.50
C LEU A 335 -8.50 26.44 20.00
N LYS A 336 -8.16 27.65 19.55
CA LYS A 336 -9.10 28.60 18.96
C LYS A 336 -9.64 28.18 17.58
N ASP A 337 -8.94 27.27 16.88
CA ASP A 337 -9.32 26.79 15.55
C ASP A 337 -9.92 25.36 15.55
N LEU A 338 -10.21 24.80 16.73
CA LEU A 338 -10.90 23.52 16.97
C LEU A 338 -12.28 23.78 17.55
#